data_AF-A0A356L4C2-F1
#
_entry.id   AF-A0A356L4C2-F1
#
_cell.length_a   1.000
_cell.length_b   1.000
_cell.length_c   1.000
_cell.angle_alpha   90.00
_cell.angle_beta   90.00
_cell.angle_gamma   90.00
#
_symmetry.space_group_name_H-M   'P 1'
#
loop_
_entity.id
_entity.type
_entity.pdbx_description
1 polymer ?
#
loop_
_entity_poly.entity_id
_entity_poly.type
_entity_poly.pdbx_seq_one_letter_code
_entity_poly.pdbx_strand_id
1 'polypeptide(L)'
;MDLLKIINERFGALVCLTITTFDDELCSKIERNVIPTSQRFACLEKFAEAGIPTGIWMGPILPFINDDEANILAIVRRCVEIGIRYIVVFDFGTTKRRGSEEYFYSCLDEYFPGLKEKYIQPTEMNIFV
;
A
#
# COMPACT_ATOMS: atom_id res chain seq x y z
N MET A 1 3.99 4.48 21.27
CA MET A 1 4.97 3.39 21.41
C MET A 1 4.75 2.66 22.72
N ASP A 2 4.83 3.34 23.87
CA ASP A 2 4.79 2.70 25.20
C ASP A 2 3.57 1.81 25.46
N LEU A 3 2.37 2.30 25.10
CA LEU A 3 1.15 1.51 25.22
C LEU A 3 1.20 0.21 24.40
N LEU A 4 1.74 0.26 23.18
CA LEU A 4 1.85 -0.91 22.31
C LEU A 4 2.88 -1.91 22.81
N LYS A 5 3.96 -1.45 23.46
CA LYS A 5 4.92 -2.34 24.15
C LYS A 5 4.24 -3.09 25.29
N ILE A 6 3.49 -2.40 26.15
CA ILE A 6 2.75 -3.01 27.26
C ILE A 6 1.75 -4.06 26.76
N ILE A 7 1.02 -3.74 25.68
CA ILE A 7 0.08 -4.69 25.07
C ILE A 7 0.83 -5.90 24.52
N ASN A 8 1.94 -5.69 23.80
CA ASN A 8 2.73 -6.78 23.22
C ASN A 8 3.25 -7.75 24.29
N GLU A 9 3.78 -7.23 25.40
CA GLU A 9 4.32 -8.04 26.50
C GLU A 9 3.25 -8.91 27.19
N ARG A 10 1.99 -8.45 27.26
CA ARG A 10 0.94 -9.13 28.04
C ARG A 10 -0.02 -9.96 27.19
N PHE A 11 -0.31 -9.52 25.98
CA PHE A 11 -1.37 -10.07 25.13
C PHE A 11 -0.92 -10.34 23.69
N GLY A 12 0.29 -9.89 23.32
CA GLY A 12 0.73 -9.85 21.94
C GLY A 12 0.16 -8.63 21.19
N ALA A 13 0.96 -8.04 20.32
CA ALA A 13 0.54 -6.97 19.44
C ALA A 13 1.09 -7.20 18.03
N LEU A 14 0.39 -6.65 17.05
CA LEU A 14 0.75 -6.72 15.66
C LEU A 14 0.58 -5.34 15.05
N VAL A 15 1.64 -4.79 14.46
CA VAL A 15 1.59 -3.49 13.80
C VAL A 15 1.71 -3.66 12.30
N CYS A 16 0.71 -3.16 11.58
CA CYS A 16 0.65 -3.17 10.14
C CYS A 16 0.43 -1.77 9.60
N LEU A 17 1.06 -1.44 8.48
CA LEU A 17 0.69 -0.29 7.65
C LEU A 17 0.51 -0.73 6.20
N THR A 18 -0.36 -0.01 5.48
CA THR A 18 -0.54 -0.21 4.04
C THR A 18 0.65 0.36 3.28
N ILE A 19 1.14 -0.36 2.28
CA ILE A 19 2.16 0.07 1.32
C ILE A 19 1.61 -0.20 -0.08
N THR A 20 1.35 0.87 -0.83
CA THR A 20 0.85 0.80 -2.22
C THR A 20 2.00 0.78 -3.22
N THR A 21 3.00 1.63 -3.02
CA THR A 21 4.16 1.77 -3.89
C THR A 21 5.40 2.11 -3.06
N PHE A 22 6.58 1.79 -3.56
CA PHE A 22 7.85 2.20 -2.97
C PHE A 22 8.18 3.69 -3.19
N ASP A 23 7.62 4.31 -4.22
CA ASP A 23 7.90 5.69 -4.63
C ASP A 23 7.00 6.68 -3.87
N ASP A 24 7.60 7.61 -3.14
CA ASP A 24 6.89 8.64 -2.36
C ASP A 24 6.09 9.61 -3.23
N GLU A 25 6.58 9.95 -4.42
CA GLU A 25 5.86 10.81 -5.37
C GLU A 25 4.62 10.09 -5.90
N LEU A 26 4.78 8.82 -6.29
CA LEU A 26 3.65 8.01 -6.74
C LEU A 26 2.65 7.75 -5.61
N CYS A 27 3.12 7.54 -4.38
CA CYS A 27 2.30 7.40 -3.19
C CYS A 27 1.39 8.63 -3.01
N SER A 28 1.93 9.84 -3.20
CA SER A 28 1.16 11.10 -3.08
C SER A 28 0.03 11.24 -4.11
N LYS A 29 0.15 10.57 -5.26
CA LYS A 29 -0.88 10.53 -6.31
C LYS A 29 -1.95 9.48 -6.02
N ILE A 30 -1.53 8.28 -5.59
CA ILE A 30 -2.44 7.15 -5.31
C ILE A 30 -3.24 7.37 -4.02
N GLU A 31 -2.56 7.79 -2.96
CA GLU A 31 -3.15 8.02 -1.63
C GLU A 31 -2.92 9.48 -1.24
N ARG A 32 -3.90 10.34 -1.49
CA ARG A 32 -3.79 11.76 -1.17
C ARG A 32 -3.92 12.01 0.34
N ASN A 33 -3.16 12.96 0.87
CA ASN A 33 -3.20 13.41 2.28
C ASN A 33 -2.75 12.37 3.33
N VAL A 34 -1.87 11.45 2.94
CA VAL A 34 -1.25 10.47 3.83
C VAL A 34 0.25 10.72 3.94
N ILE A 35 0.89 10.07 4.90
CA ILE A 35 2.36 10.09 4.99
C ILE A 35 2.99 9.27 3.84
N PRO A 36 4.17 9.68 3.34
CA PRO A 36 4.89 8.96 2.31
C PRO A 36 5.28 7.53 2.72
N THR A 37 5.53 6.66 1.74
CA THR A 37 5.95 5.28 1.95
C THR A 37 7.22 5.19 2.80
N SER A 38 8.20 6.07 2.55
CA SER A 38 9.44 6.12 3.34
C SER A 38 9.18 6.31 4.84
N GLN A 39 8.22 7.17 5.20
CA GLN A 39 7.85 7.40 6.60
C GLN A 39 7.07 6.22 7.21
N ARG A 40 6.28 5.50 6.40
CA ARG A 40 5.62 4.26 6.86
C ARG A 40 6.65 3.20 7.19
N PHE A 41 7.66 3.01 6.33
CA PHE A 41 8.76 2.09 6.63
C PHE A 41 9.55 2.51 7.86
N ALA A 42 9.87 3.80 8.02
CA ALA A 42 10.55 4.29 9.23
C ALA A 42 9.72 4.08 10.51
N CYS A 43 8.40 4.14 10.41
CA CYS A 43 7.49 3.82 11.50
C CYS A 43 7.54 2.32 11.84
N LEU A 44 7.44 1.46 10.83
CA LEU A 44 7.51 0.00 11.00
C LEU A 44 8.85 -0.47 11.54
N GLU A 45 9.95 0.12 11.08
CA GLU A 45 11.31 -0.16 11.54
C GLU A 45 11.43 0.09 13.05
N LYS A 46 10.93 1.22 13.55
CA LYS A 46 10.89 1.51 15.00
C LYS A 46 10.08 0.49 15.80
N PHE A 47 9.01 -0.04 15.24
CA PHE A 47 8.21 -1.09 15.90
C PHE A 47 8.92 -2.45 15.87
N ALA A 48 9.56 -2.78 14.76
CA ALA A 48 10.36 -3.99 14.62
C ALA A 48 11.55 -4.00 15.60
N GLU A 49 12.28 -2.88 15.70
CA GLU A 49 13.36 -2.67 16.69
C GLU A 49 12.87 -2.77 18.13
N ALA A 50 11.64 -2.36 18.40
CA ALA A 50 10.99 -2.49 19.69
C ALA A 50 10.52 -3.92 20.03
N GLY A 51 10.79 -4.90 19.14
CA GLY A 51 10.40 -6.30 19.33
C GLY A 51 8.90 -6.55 19.13
N ILE A 52 8.16 -5.60 18.58
CA ILE A 52 6.75 -5.77 18.24
C ILE A 52 6.68 -6.40 16.84
N PRO A 53 5.97 -7.52 16.65
CA PRO A 53 5.75 -8.10 15.33
C PRO A 53 5.16 -7.08 14.35
N THR A 54 5.82 -6.92 13.20
CA THR A 54 5.42 -5.96 12.16
C THR A 54 5.17 -6.63 10.82
N GLY A 55 4.21 -6.08 10.09
CA GLY A 55 3.82 -6.49 8.76
C GLY A 55 3.48 -5.31 7.88
N ILE A 56 3.26 -5.59 6.60
CA ILE A 56 2.62 -4.63 5.69
C ILE A 56 1.36 -5.22 5.09
N TRP A 57 0.45 -4.34 4.73
CA TRP A 57 -0.61 -4.64 3.78
C TRP A 57 -0.16 -4.11 2.43
N MET A 58 0.09 -5.00 1.47
CA MET A 58 0.52 -4.57 0.14
C MET A 58 -0.72 -4.45 -0.74
N GLY A 59 -1.04 -3.22 -1.14
CA GLY A 59 -2.14 -2.94 -2.04
C GLY A 59 -2.87 -1.61 -1.74
N PRO A 60 -3.69 -1.11 -2.69
CA PRO A 60 -3.97 -1.73 -3.98
C PRO A 60 -2.76 -1.75 -4.92
N ILE A 61 -2.72 -2.76 -5.80
CA ILE A 61 -1.79 -2.81 -6.94
C ILE A 61 -2.63 -2.58 -8.19
N LEU A 62 -2.44 -1.40 -8.75
CA LEU A 62 -3.20 -0.82 -9.84
C LEU A 62 -2.44 -1.07 -11.15
N PRO A 63 -3.06 -1.76 -12.13
CA PRO A 63 -2.44 -2.05 -13.42
C PRO A 63 -1.91 -0.80 -14.12
N PHE A 64 -0.71 -0.87 -14.68
CA PHE A 64 -0.02 0.25 -15.36
C PHE A 64 0.40 1.43 -14.47
N ILE A 65 0.18 1.38 -13.15
CA ILE A 65 0.53 2.46 -12.23
C ILE A 65 1.63 2.02 -11.27
N ASN A 66 1.42 0.94 -10.53
CA ASN A 66 2.35 0.43 -9.51
C ASN A 66 2.48 -1.11 -9.53
N ASP A 67 2.11 -1.75 -10.64
CA ASP A 67 2.13 -3.20 -10.84
C ASP A 67 3.43 -3.72 -11.44
N ASP A 68 4.43 -2.86 -11.64
CA ASP A 68 5.71 -3.27 -12.19
C ASP A 68 6.56 -4.05 -11.19
N GLU A 69 7.38 -4.96 -11.72
CA GLU A 69 8.24 -5.83 -10.92
C GLU A 69 9.23 -5.03 -10.05
N ALA A 70 9.73 -3.90 -10.54
CA ALA A 70 10.70 -3.10 -9.81
C ALA A 70 10.09 -2.49 -8.54
N ASN A 71 8.86 -1.97 -8.61
CA ASN A 71 8.11 -1.47 -7.46
C ASN A 71 7.88 -2.59 -6.42
N ILE A 72 7.37 -3.75 -6.85
CA ILE A 72 7.08 -4.86 -5.93
C ILE A 72 8.36 -5.38 -5.27
N LEU A 73 9.43 -5.57 -6.05
CA LEU A 73 10.72 -6.01 -5.51
C LEU A 73 11.31 -4.99 -4.53
N ALA A 74 11.17 -3.69 -4.80
CA ALA A 74 11.66 -2.66 -3.89
C ALA A 74 10.93 -2.70 -2.54
N ILE A 75 9.60 -2.86 -2.54
CA ILE A 75 8.80 -3.02 -1.31
C ILE A 75 9.26 -4.26 -0.54
N VAL A 76 9.37 -5.41 -1.21
CA VAL A 76 9.77 -6.68 -0.57
C VAL A 76 11.20 -6.61 -0.02
N ARG A 77 12.15 -6.05 -0.77
CA ARG A 77 13.52 -5.86 -0.30
C ARG A 77 13.57 -4.99 0.95
N ARG A 78 12.85 -3.86 0.96
CA ARG A 78 12.79 -2.99 2.14
C ARG A 78 12.16 -3.70 3.35
N CYS A 79 11.12 -4.51 3.14
CA CYS A 79 10.56 -5.36 4.18
C CYS A 79 11.60 -6.29 4.80
N VAL A 80 12.43 -6.96 3.97
CA VAL A 80 13.50 -7.84 4.44
C VAL A 80 14.56 -7.06 5.23
N GLU A 81 14.98 -5.90 4.73
CA GLU A 81 16.00 -5.04 5.36
C GLU A 81 15.63 -4.64 6.80
N ILE A 82 14.36 -4.30 7.05
CA ILE A 82 13.90 -3.80 8.36
C ILE A 82 13.28 -4.89 9.25
N GLY A 83 13.33 -6.15 8.82
CA GLY A 83 12.81 -7.28 9.60
C GLY A 83 11.29 -7.38 9.67
N ILE A 84 10.57 -6.92 8.63
CA ILE A 84 9.13 -7.19 8.49
C ILE A 84 8.88 -8.70 8.41
N ARG A 85 7.92 -9.19 9.18
CA ARG A 85 7.67 -10.62 9.37
C ARG A 85 6.71 -11.23 8.34
N TYR A 86 5.80 -10.44 7.80
CA TYR A 86 4.78 -10.90 6.85
C TYR A 86 4.26 -9.77 5.96
N ILE A 87 3.79 -10.17 4.79
CA ILE A 87 3.11 -9.31 3.81
C ILE A 87 1.72 -9.88 3.65
N VAL A 88 0.70 -9.05 3.86
CA VAL A 88 -0.69 -9.43 3.64
C VAL A 88 -1.16 -8.83 2.32
N VAL A 89 -1.76 -9.69 1.49
CA VAL A 89 -2.48 -9.32 0.27
C VAL A 89 -3.84 -10.00 0.33
N PHE A 90 -4.91 -9.21 0.33
CA PHE A 90 -6.29 -9.75 0.27
C PHE A 90 -6.83 -9.73 -1.15
N ASP A 91 -6.67 -8.59 -1.80
CA ASP A 91 -6.96 -8.35 -3.19
C ASP A 91 -6.04 -7.22 -3.66
N PHE A 92 -5.83 -7.09 -4.96
CA PHE A 92 -5.11 -5.98 -5.57
C PHE A 92 -6.04 -4.86 -6.04
N GLY A 93 -7.34 -5.14 -6.12
CA GLY A 93 -8.37 -4.18 -6.48
C GLY A 93 -8.71 -3.13 -5.41
N THR A 94 -9.54 -2.17 -5.82
CA THR A 94 -10.20 -1.19 -4.95
C THR A 94 -11.64 -1.61 -4.69
N THR A 95 -12.19 -1.22 -3.54
CA THR A 95 -13.58 -1.57 -3.21
C THR A 95 -14.57 -0.82 -4.09
N LYS A 96 -15.54 -1.53 -4.66
CA LYS A 96 -16.65 -0.91 -5.41
C LYS A 96 -17.67 -0.29 -4.46
N ARG A 97 -17.56 1.02 -4.21
CA ARG A 97 -18.61 1.81 -3.55
C ARG A 97 -19.26 2.73 -4.58
N ARG A 98 -20.50 3.14 -4.33
CA ARG A 98 -21.19 4.13 -5.18
C ARG A 98 -20.34 5.40 -5.29
N GLY A 99 -19.96 5.80 -6.51
CA GLY A 99 -19.10 6.96 -6.75
C GLY A 99 -17.60 6.66 -6.80
N SER A 100 -17.14 5.48 -6.36
CA SER A 100 -15.71 5.15 -6.34
C SER A 100 -15.11 5.00 -7.73
N GLU A 101 -15.88 4.46 -8.67
CA GLU A 101 -15.43 4.24 -10.05
C GLU A 101 -15.29 5.57 -10.80
N GLU A 102 -16.30 6.45 -10.69
CA GLU A 102 -16.27 7.79 -11.27
C GLU A 102 -15.14 8.64 -10.69
N TYR A 103 -14.94 8.55 -9.38
CA TYR A 103 -13.83 9.21 -8.70
C TYR A 103 -12.48 8.66 -9.16
N PHE A 104 -12.33 7.34 -9.24
CA PHE A 104 -11.11 6.71 -9.72
C PHE A 104 -10.76 7.18 -11.14
N TYR A 105 -11.72 7.15 -12.05
CA TYR A 105 -11.52 7.66 -13.41
C TYR A 105 -11.20 9.16 -13.45
N SER A 106 -11.79 9.99 -12.58
CA SER A 106 -11.40 11.41 -12.49
C SER A 106 -9.95 11.59 -12.02
N CYS A 107 -9.48 10.74 -11.11
CA CYS A 107 -8.09 10.74 -10.67
C CYS A 107 -7.14 10.28 -11.78
N LEU A 108 -7.56 9.31 -12.62
CA LEU A 108 -6.78 8.92 -13.79
C LEU A 108 -6.64 10.08 -14.79
N ASP A 109 -7.72 10.81 -15.07
CA ASP A 109 -7.68 11.97 -15.96
C ASP A 109 -6.74 13.07 -15.42
N GLU A 110 -6.70 13.27 -14.10
CA GLU A 110 -5.88 14.31 -13.44
C GLU A 110 -4.41 13.92 -13.31
N TYR A 111 -4.11 12.71 -12.83
CA TYR A 111 -2.75 12.31 -12.43
C TYR A 111 -2.06 11.36 -13.40
N PHE A 112 -2.80 10.67 -14.27
CA PHE A 112 -2.30 9.69 -15.22
C PHE A 112 -2.93 9.88 -16.61
N PRO A 113 -2.70 11.03 -17.29
CA PRO A 113 -3.40 11.37 -18.53
C PRO A 113 -3.27 10.29 -19.61
N GLY A 114 -4.40 9.89 -20.19
CA GLY A 114 -4.48 8.85 -21.23
C GLY A 114 -4.50 7.41 -20.70
N LEU A 115 -4.51 7.20 -19.38
CA LEU A 115 -4.57 5.87 -18.78
C LEU A 115 -6.00 5.37 -18.57
N LYS A 116 -6.97 6.28 -18.40
CA LYS A 116 -8.39 5.96 -18.21
C LYS A 116 -8.94 5.08 -19.32
N GLU A 117 -8.55 5.34 -20.57
CA GLU A 117 -8.97 4.54 -21.72
C GLU A 117 -8.55 3.08 -21.60
N LYS A 118 -7.39 2.80 -20.98
CA LYS A 118 -6.92 1.43 -20.74
C LYS A 118 -7.72 0.71 -19.65
N TYR A 119 -8.24 1.44 -18.67
CA TYR A 119 -9.07 0.88 -17.60
C TYR A 119 -10.52 0.64 -18.03
N ILE A 120 -11.05 1.46 -18.96
CA ILE A 120 -12.42 1.30 -19.47
C ILE A 120 -12.51 0.18 -20.52
N GLN A 121 -11.40 -0.18 -21.18
CA GLN A 121 -11.42 -1.24 -22.18
C GLN A 121 -11.72 -2.62 -21.56
N PRO A 122 -12.58 -3.45 -22.19
CA PRO A 122 -13.18 -4.63 -21.54
C PRO A 122 -12.24 -5.83 -21.39
N THR A 123 -10.93 -5.67 -21.52
CA THR A 123 -9.96 -6.76 -21.42
C THR A 123 -9.67 -7.06 -19.95
N GLU A 124 -10.57 -7.80 -19.32
CA GLU A 124 -10.38 -8.69 -18.16
C GLU A 124 -9.87 -8.12 -16.82
N MET A 125 -9.56 -6.82 -16.70
CA MET A 125 -9.05 -6.24 -15.45
C MET A 125 -10.12 -5.44 -14.69
N ASN A 126 -11.11 -6.14 -14.11
CA ASN A 126 -11.97 -5.51 -13.13
C ASN A 126 -11.21 -5.34 -11.81
N ILE A 127 -10.68 -4.14 -11.57
CA ILE A 127 -10.05 -3.78 -10.30
C ILE A 127 -11.06 -3.38 -9.22
N PHE A 128 -12.36 -3.40 -9.50
CA PHE A 128 -13.39 -3.07 -8.52
C PHE A 128 -14.04 -4.34 -7.99
N VAL A 129 -13.76 -4.62 -6.72
CA VAL A 129 -14.26 -5.80 -5.98
C VAL A 129 -15.29 -5.45 -4.92
#